data_AF-A0A3M2SUT8-F1
#
_entry.id   AF-A0A3M2SUT8-F1
#
_cell.length_a   1.000
_cell.length_b   1.000
_cell.length_c   1.000
_cell.angle_alpha   90.00
_cell.angle_beta   90.00
_cell.angle_gamma   90.00
#
_symmetry.space_group_name_H-M   'P 1'
#
loop_
_entity.id
_entity.type
_entity.pdbx_description
1 polymer ?
#
loop_
_entity_poly.entity_id
_entity_poly.type
_entity_poly.pdbx_seq_one_letter_code
_entity_poly.pdbx_strand_id
1 'polypeptide(L)'
;APSAPGLPDTLRNNLTAPAPSGPPSSAQSQSTPSSTHPLESRLLAWRSTQDALKMEGLRRAYGIAEPVRRGMEMKIVKDGSFRPAALGGGRDGNLHEEVLAIGGRETEVGWEDIFAGDEFREPPTFHDEMEKRLRMEF
;
A
#
# COMPACT_ATOMS: atom_id res chain seq x y z
N ALA A 1 -47.44 -14.23 -19.74
CA ALA A 1 -47.09 -13.38 -18.59
C ALA A 1 -45.79 -12.66 -18.93
N PRO A 2 -45.70 -11.32 -18.82
CA PRO A 2 -44.44 -10.62 -19.04
C PRO A 2 -43.49 -10.95 -17.88
N SER A 3 -42.32 -11.49 -18.20
CA SER A 3 -41.31 -11.91 -17.23
C SER A 3 -40.83 -10.71 -16.39
N ALA A 4 -40.77 -10.89 -15.07
CA ALA A 4 -40.26 -9.87 -14.16
C ALA A 4 -38.84 -9.42 -14.59
N PRO A 5 -38.52 -8.12 -14.55
CA PRO A 5 -37.18 -7.64 -14.86
C PRO A 5 -36.17 -8.32 -13.92
N GLY A 6 -35.10 -8.88 -14.52
CA GLY A 6 -34.07 -9.61 -13.78
C GLY A 6 -33.41 -8.75 -12.71
N LEU A 7 -33.23 -9.33 -11.53
CA LEU A 7 -32.52 -8.68 -10.42
C LEU A 7 -31.12 -8.25 -10.93
N PRO A 8 -30.75 -6.96 -10.83
CA PRO A 8 -29.45 -6.51 -11.31
C PRO A 8 -28.35 -7.24 -10.53
N ASP A 9 -27.50 -7.96 -11.26
CA ASP A 9 -26.34 -8.69 -10.73
C ASP A 9 -25.28 -7.66 -10.30
N THR A 10 -25.38 -7.21 -9.05
CA THR A 10 -24.49 -6.19 -8.48
C THR A 10 -23.04 -6.66 -8.45
N LEU A 11 -22.80 -7.97 -8.32
CA LEU A 11 -21.45 -8.53 -8.35
C LEU A 11 -20.83 -8.38 -9.74
N ARG A 12 -21.57 -8.74 -10.80
CA ARG A 12 -21.13 -8.53 -12.19
C ARG A 12 -20.98 -7.07 -12.57
N ASN A 13 -21.89 -6.19 -12.14
CA ASN A 13 -21.74 -4.75 -12.38
C ASN A 13 -20.52 -4.15 -11.69
N ASN A 14 -20.13 -4.67 -10.53
CA ASN A 14 -18.93 -4.22 -9.82
C ASN A 14 -17.61 -4.74 -10.43
N LEU A 15 -17.65 -5.73 -11.32
CA LEU A 15 -16.47 -6.20 -12.06
C LEU A 15 -16.09 -5.25 -13.21
N THR A 16 -17.08 -4.56 -13.80
CA THR A 16 -16.89 -3.61 -14.89
C THR A 16 -16.85 -2.16 -14.44
N ALA A 17 -17.22 -1.87 -13.19
CA ALA A 17 -17.08 -0.53 -12.63
C ALA A 17 -15.60 -0.17 -12.47
N PRO A 18 -15.12 0.94 -13.04
CA PRO A 18 -13.79 1.44 -12.76
C PRO A 18 -13.68 1.71 -11.25
N ALA A 19 -12.55 1.31 -10.65
CA ALA A 19 -12.27 1.61 -9.25
C ALA A 19 -12.49 3.12 -9.00
N PRO A 20 -13.14 3.52 -7.90
CA PRO A 20 -13.41 4.92 -7.63
C PRO A 20 -12.09 5.69 -7.58
N SER A 21 -11.85 6.50 -8.61
CA SER A 21 -10.78 7.47 -8.69
C SER A 21 -11.07 8.61 -7.72
N GLY A 22 -10.86 8.34 -6.43
CA GLY A 22 -10.84 9.34 -5.37
C GLY A 22 -9.51 10.11 -5.33
N PRO A 23 -9.45 11.25 -4.62
CA PRO A 23 -8.31 12.18 -4.65
C PRO A 23 -6.98 11.54 -4.20
N PRO A 24 -5.84 12.01 -4.73
CA PRO A 24 -4.52 11.44 -4.46
C PRO A 24 -4.00 11.92 -3.11
N SER A 25 -4.38 11.25 -2.03
CA SER A 25 -3.74 11.49 -0.73
C SER A 25 -3.52 10.20 0.03
N SER A 26 -2.88 9.26 -0.65
CA SER A 26 -1.91 8.35 -0.05
C SER A 26 -1.16 7.71 -1.21
N ALA A 27 -0.01 8.30 -1.58
CA ALA A 27 1.03 7.60 -2.31
C ALA A 27 1.58 6.47 -1.40
N GLN A 28 0.76 5.46 -1.16
CA GLN A 28 1.27 4.12 -0.94
C GLN A 28 1.72 3.66 -2.32
N SER A 29 2.91 3.08 -2.37
CA SER A 29 3.57 2.46 -3.53
C SER A 29 2.67 1.41 -4.20
N GLN A 30 1.61 1.85 -4.88
CA GLN A 30 0.79 1.01 -5.73
C GLN A 30 1.48 0.99 -7.09
N SER A 31 2.02 -0.18 -7.43
CA SER A 31 2.59 -0.43 -8.75
C SER A 31 1.58 -0.02 -9.82
N THR A 32 2.03 0.77 -10.79
CA THR A 32 1.20 1.18 -11.91
C THR A 32 0.76 -0.07 -12.70
N PRO A 33 -0.53 -0.21 -13.05
CA PRO A 33 -0.99 -1.35 -13.83
C PRO A 33 -0.21 -1.41 -15.15
N SER A 34 0.39 -2.57 -15.43
CA SER A 34 1.18 -2.77 -16.64
C SER A 34 0.30 -2.99 -17.87
N SER A 35 -0.96 -3.40 -17.69
CA SER A 35 -1.91 -3.59 -18.78
C SER A 35 -3.23 -2.86 -18.53
N THR A 36 -4.03 -2.70 -19.60
CA THR A 36 -5.36 -2.06 -19.55
C THR A 36 -6.44 -3.01 -18.99
N HIS A 37 -6.05 -4.16 -18.43
CA HIS A 37 -7.01 -5.17 -17.99
C HIS A 37 -7.72 -4.77 -16.68
N PRO A 38 -9.06 -4.82 -16.60
CA PRO A 38 -9.81 -4.31 -15.45
C PRO A 38 -9.47 -5.04 -14.13
N LEU A 39 -9.13 -6.34 -14.19
CA LEU A 39 -8.78 -7.09 -12.98
C LEU A 39 -7.41 -6.74 -12.41
N GLU A 40 -6.49 -6.20 -13.21
CA GLU A 40 -5.16 -5.81 -12.70
C GLU A 40 -5.29 -4.67 -11.69
N SER A 41 -6.12 -3.66 -12.01
CA SER A 41 -6.41 -2.58 -11.07
C SER A 41 -6.97 -3.09 -9.74
N ARG A 42 -7.81 -4.13 -9.78
CA ARG A 42 -8.41 -4.73 -8.60
C ARG A 42 -7.40 -5.53 -7.77
N LEU A 43 -6.51 -6.28 -8.42
CA LEU A 43 -5.46 -7.01 -7.72
C LEU A 43 -4.48 -6.05 -7.04
N LEU A 44 -4.13 -4.95 -7.70
CA LEU A 44 -3.31 -3.88 -7.12
C LEU A 44 -3.97 -3.23 -5.90
N ALA A 45 -5.28 -2.99 -5.99
CA ALA A 45 -6.05 -2.38 -4.89
C ALA A 45 -6.51 -3.39 -3.83
N TRP A 46 -6.23 -4.70 -3.97
CA TRP A 46 -6.75 -5.73 -3.07
C TRP A 46 -6.27 -5.50 -1.63
N ARG A 47 -4.96 -5.29 -1.45
CA ARG A 47 -4.36 -5.05 -0.13
C ARG A 47 -4.96 -3.79 0.52
N SER A 48 -5.04 -2.67 -0.21
CA SER A 48 -5.65 -1.45 0.33
C SER A 48 -7.13 -1.62 0.70
N THR A 49 -7.87 -2.45 -0.06
CA THR A 49 -9.28 -2.74 0.23
C THR A 49 -9.42 -3.57 1.50
N GLN A 50 -8.53 -4.56 1.71
CA GLN A 50 -8.49 -5.36 2.93
C GLN A 50 -8.16 -4.51 4.16
N ASP A 51 -7.19 -3.60 4.04
CA ASP A 51 -6.81 -2.70 5.12
C ASP A 51 -7.96 -1.76 5.49
N ALA A 52 -8.64 -1.19 4.50
CA ALA A 52 -9.81 -0.34 4.71
C ALA A 52 -10.94 -1.09 5.44
N LEU A 53 -11.22 -2.34 5.03
CA LEU A 53 -12.23 -3.17 5.68
C LEU A 53 -11.88 -3.45 7.15
N LYS A 54 -10.62 -3.79 7.43
CA LYS A 54 -10.17 -4.06 8.81
C LYS A 54 -10.21 -2.80 9.67
N MET A 55 -9.83 -1.64 9.13
CA MET A 55 -9.96 -0.35 9.81
C MET A 55 -11.41 0.01 10.12
N GLU A 56 -12.31 -0.32 9.22
CA GLU A 56 -13.74 -0.12 9.41
C GLU A 56 -14.30 -1.07 10.47
N GLY A 57 -13.79 -2.30 10.56
CA GLY A 57 -14.03 -3.23 11.67
C GLY A 57 -13.58 -2.68 13.03
N LEU A 58 -12.36 -2.14 13.11
CA LEU A 58 -11.85 -1.49 14.33
C LEU A 58 -12.70 -0.29 14.71
N ARG A 59 -13.11 0.53 13.73
CA ARG A 59 -14.01 1.66 13.96
C ARG A 59 -15.34 1.22 14.58
N ARG A 60 -15.92 0.12 14.10
CA ARG A 60 -17.19 -0.42 14.63
C ARG A 60 -17.03 -0.98 16.04
N ALA A 61 -15.93 -1.67 16.32
CA ALA A 61 -15.70 -2.34 17.60
C ALA A 61 -15.27 -1.36 18.72
N TYR A 62 -14.42 -0.39 18.38
CA TYR A 62 -13.72 0.45 19.36
C TYR A 62 -13.94 1.96 19.14
N GLY A 63 -14.72 2.35 18.14
CA GLY A 63 -14.97 3.74 17.80
C GLY A 63 -13.88 4.37 16.92
N ILE A 64 -14.01 5.67 16.66
CA ILE A 64 -13.15 6.40 15.71
C ILE A 64 -11.70 6.57 16.20
N ALA A 65 -11.47 6.46 17.51
CA ALA A 65 -10.16 6.67 18.10
C ALA A 65 -9.12 5.64 17.62
N GLU A 66 -9.52 4.38 17.46
CA GLU A 66 -8.60 3.30 17.06
C GLU A 66 -8.03 3.47 15.64
N PRO A 67 -8.85 3.69 14.59
CA PRO A 67 -8.31 3.99 13.26
C PRO A 67 -7.37 5.20 13.23
N VAL A 68 -7.70 6.25 14.00
CA VAL A 68 -6.87 7.47 14.07
C VAL A 68 -5.53 7.17 14.73
N ARG A 69 -5.55 6.50 15.88
CA ARG A 69 -4.36 6.10 16.61
C ARG A 69 -3.44 5.25 15.73
N ARG A 70 -3.98 4.24 15.06
CA ARG A 70 -3.21 3.35 14.20
C ARG A 70 -2.61 4.09 13.00
N GLY A 71 -3.35 5.04 12.42
CA GLY A 71 -2.83 5.93 11.38
C GLY A 71 -1.69 6.83 11.88
N MET A 72 -1.80 7.35 13.10
CA MET A 72 -0.74 8.16 13.73
C MET A 72 0.51 7.34 14.04
N GLU A 73 0.37 6.12 14.58
CA GLU A 73 1.47 5.19 14.84
C GLU A 73 2.23 4.88 13.54
N MET A 74 1.51 4.54 12.47
CA MET A 74 2.09 4.31 11.14
C MET A 74 2.84 5.54 10.62
N LYS A 75 2.27 6.74 10.79
CA LYS A 75 2.91 7.99 10.35
C LYS A 75 4.22 8.24 11.10
N ILE A 76 4.22 8.12 12.42
CA ILE A 76 5.43 8.33 13.24
C ILE A 76 6.53 7.36 12.82
N VAL A 77 6.19 6.10 12.58
CA VAL A 77 7.16 5.09 12.12
C VAL A 77 7.71 5.43 10.74
N LYS A 78 6.87 5.90 9.80
CA LYS A 78 7.32 6.34 8.48
C LYS A 78 8.24 7.55 8.52
N ASP A 79 7.92 8.53 9.36
CA ASP A 79 8.72 9.74 9.49
C ASP A 79 10.12 9.43 10.08
N GLY A 80 10.22 8.38 10.92
CA GLY A 80 11.45 7.93 11.57
C GLY A 80 12.23 6.80 10.86
N SER A 81 11.74 6.24 9.75
CA SER A 81 12.26 5.00 9.17
C SER A 81 13.52 5.13 8.31
N PHE A 82 14.13 6.31 8.26
CA PHE A 82 15.26 6.53 7.36
C PHE A 82 16.48 5.70 7.76
N ARG A 83 16.99 4.94 6.80
CA ARG A 83 18.23 4.19 6.91
C ARG A 83 18.97 4.29 5.58
N PRO A 84 20.24 4.73 5.54
CA PRO A 84 21.01 4.82 4.31
C PRO A 84 21.21 3.47 3.63
N ALA A 85 21.25 3.42 2.29
CA ALA A 85 21.49 2.17 1.55
C ALA A 85 22.83 1.51 1.92
N ALA A 86 23.86 2.32 2.21
CA ALA A 86 25.15 1.84 2.70
C ALA A 86 25.06 1.03 4.01
N LEU A 87 24.01 1.25 4.82
CA LEU A 87 23.74 0.52 6.06
C LEU A 87 22.65 -0.55 5.90
N GLY A 88 22.34 -0.94 4.66
CA GLY A 88 21.27 -1.89 4.31
C GLY A 88 19.88 -1.24 4.20
N GLY A 89 19.79 0.08 4.09
CA GLY A 89 18.53 0.76 3.78
C GLY A 89 18.03 0.46 2.37
N GLY A 90 16.71 0.48 2.18
CA GLY A 90 16.09 0.36 0.85
C GLY A 90 16.00 -1.04 0.24
N ARG A 91 16.65 -2.06 0.85
CA ARG A 91 16.54 -3.46 0.41
C ARG A 91 15.38 -4.20 1.08
N ASP A 92 15.16 -3.91 2.36
CA ASP A 92 14.11 -4.54 3.15
C ASP A 92 13.02 -3.52 3.53
N GLY A 93 11.77 -3.97 3.62
CA GLY A 93 10.71 -3.18 4.21
C GLY A 93 11.02 -2.83 5.67
N ASN A 94 10.48 -1.71 6.15
CA ASN A 94 10.67 -1.35 7.55
C ASN A 94 9.85 -2.31 8.43
N LEU A 95 10.52 -3.20 9.18
CA LEU A 95 9.88 -4.13 10.11
C LEU A 95 8.85 -3.45 11.03
N HIS A 96 9.14 -2.23 11.51
CA HIS A 96 8.21 -1.48 12.35
C HIS A 96 6.93 -1.10 11.60
N GLU A 97 7.04 -0.78 10.31
CA GLU A 97 5.88 -0.52 9.45
C GLU A 97 5.12 -1.81 9.18
N GLU A 98 5.82 -2.93 8.99
CA GLU A 98 5.23 -4.24 8.70
C GLU A 98 4.40 -4.77 9.88
N VAL A 99 4.94 -4.72 11.09
CA VAL A 99 4.23 -5.06 12.33
C VAL A 99 3.00 -4.16 12.54
N LEU A 100 3.10 -2.90 12.13
CA LEU A 100 1.99 -1.97 12.21
C LEU A 100 1.00 -2.09 11.03
N ALA A 101 1.34 -2.81 9.96
CA ALA A 101 0.42 -3.09 8.88
C ALA A 101 -0.74 -3.97 9.39
N ILE A 102 -1.97 -3.62 9.00
CA ILE A 102 -3.15 -4.30 9.50
C ILE A 102 -3.37 -5.59 8.72
N GLY A 103 -2.90 -6.71 9.28
CA GLY A 103 -2.95 -8.00 8.61
C GLY A 103 -1.73 -8.87 8.81
N GLY A 104 -0.70 -8.36 9.51
CA GLY A 104 0.49 -9.14 9.82
C GLY A 104 1.39 -9.30 8.60
N ARG A 105 1.80 -8.20 7.94
CA ARG A 105 2.69 -8.28 6.77
C ARG A 105 4.00 -9.00 7.14
N GLU A 106 4.46 -8.86 8.38
CA GLU A 106 5.61 -9.55 8.94
C GLU A 106 5.46 -11.08 9.00
N THR A 107 4.23 -11.60 8.85
CA THR A 107 3.94 -13.05 8.86
C THR A 107 3.77 -13.64 7.46
N GLU A 108 3.87 -12.82 6.43
CA GLU A 108 3.74 -13.21 5.03
C GLU A 108 5.08 -13.03 4.31
N VAL A 109 5.31 -13.82 3.25
CA VAL A 109 6.48 -13.68 2.38
C VAL A 109 5.98 -13.51 0.95
N GLY A 110 6.31 -12.38 0.34
CA GLY A 110 5.99 -12.04 -1.04
C GLY A 110 7.13 -12.36 -2.01
N TRP A 111 6.86 -12.17 -3.30
CA TRP A 111 7.90 -12.26 -4.34
C TRP A 111 8.91 -11.13 -4.18
N GLU A 112 8.42 -9.95 -3.83
CA GLU A 112 9.19 -8.73 -3.56
C GLU A 112 10.22 -8.89 -2.43
N ASP A 113 10.01 -9.79 -1.48
CA ASP A 113 10.93 -10.03 -0.36
C ASP A 113 12.11 -10.94 -0.77
N ILE A 114 11.96 -11.72 -1.85
CA ILE A 114 12.97 -12.66 -2.35
C ILE A 114 13.76 -12.01 -3.50
N PHE A 115 13.06 -11.26 -4.36
CA PHE A 115 13.61 -10.65 -5.56
C PHE A 115 13.43 -9.13 -5.49
N ALA A 116 14.46 -8.45 -4.99
CA ALA A 116 14.46 -7.00 -4.84
C ALA A 116 14.62 -6.27 -6.19
N GLY A 117 15.04 -6.96 -7.26
CA GLY A 117 15.16 -6.40 -8.61
C GLY A 117 16.31 -5.41 -8.81
N ASP A 118 17.09 -5.16 -7.75
CA ASP A 118 18.24 -4.24 -7.73
C ASP A 118 19.56 -5.00 -7.48
N GLU A 119 19.59 -6.32 -7.67
CA GLU A 119 20.74 -7.16 -7.30
C GLU A 119 22.05 -6.78 -8.01
N PHE A 120 21.95 -6.11 -9.17
CA PHE A 120 23.08 -5.72 -10.01
C PHE A 120 23.37 -4.22 -10.01
N ARG A 121 22.58 -3.40 -9.31
CA ARG A 121 22.79 -1.95 -9.28
C ARG A 121 23.72 -1.59 -8.13
N GLU A 122 24.64 -0.67 -8.40
CA GLU A 122 25.46 -0.10 -7.34
C GLU A 122 24.58 0.78 -6.43
N PRO A 123 24.62 0.58 -5.10
CA PRO A 123 23.80 1.36 -4.19
C PRO A 123 24.21 2.84 -4.24
N PRO A 124 23.24 3.78 -4.10
CA PRO A 124 23.54 5.21 -4.07
C PRO A 124 24.47 5.56 -2.90
N THR A 125 25.29 6.59 -3.06
CA THR A 125 26.16 7.03 -1.98
C THR A 125 25.36 7.75 -0.90
N PHE A 126 25.86 7.75 0.34
CA PHE A 126 25.22 8.46 1.45
C PHE A 126 24.98 9.95 1.15
N HIS A 127 25.91 10.58 0.42
CA HIS A 127 25.81 11.99 0.04
C HIS A 127 24.64 12.22 -0.92
N ASP A 128 24.52 11.40 -1.97
CA ASP A 128 23.41 11.50 -2.95
C ASP A 128 22.04 11.32 -2.28
N GLU A 129 21.93 10.36 -1.35
CA GLU A 129 20.69 10.12 -0.59
C GLU A 129 20.29 11.33 0.28
N MET A 130 21.28 11.94 0.93
CA MET A 130 21.08 13.08 1.81
C MET A 130 20.71 14.33 1.02
N GLU A 131 21.37 14.60 -0.11
CA GLU A 131 21.05 15.73 -0.99
C GLU A 131 19.61 15.65 -1.51
N LYS A 132 19.20 14.45 -1.98
CA LYS A 132 17.83 14.19 -2.42
C LYS A 132 16.81 14.37 -1.29
N ARG A 133 17.11 13.88 -0.09
CA ARG A 133 16.21 13.98 1.08
C ARG A 133 16.08 15.42 1.57
N LEU A 134 17.19 16.17 1.58
CA LEU A 134 17.25 17.56 2.03
C LEU A 134 16.85 18.56 0.94
N ARG A 135 16.57 18.09 -0.28
CA ARG A 135 16.25 18.93 -1.46
C ARG A 135 17.36 19.95 -1.75
N MET A 136 18.61 19.50 -1.67
CA MET A 136 19.81 20.32 -1.88
C MET A 136 20.37 20.22 -3.31
N GLU A 137 19.65 19.56 -4.23
CA GLU A 137 20.09 19.45 -5.63
C GLU A 137 20.08 20.83 -6.32
N PHE A 138 21.23 21.19 -6.92
CA PHE A 138 21.43 22.36 -7.77
C PHE A 138 21.24 22.00 -9.25
#